data_AF-A0A5N6WGP9-F1
#
_entry.id   AF-A0A5N6WGP9-F1
#
_cell.length_a   1.000
_cell.length_b   1.000
_cell.length_c   1.000
_cell.angle_alpha   90.00
_cell.angle_beta   90.00
_cell.angle_gamma   90.00
#
_symmetry.space_group_name_H-M   'P 1'
#
loop_
_entity.id
_entity.type
_entity.pdbx_description
1 polymer ?
#
loop_
_entity_poly.entity_id
_entity_poly.type
_entity_poly.pdbx_seq_one_letter_code
_entity_poly.pdbx_strand_id
1 'polypeptide(L)'
;MPNYGGKEYTDEEVKEWQDLFDKINTGKKKDNILDEDEYLEFRESQGLEVDYGEFEQIFKEMDKNGDGQVTFDEFINTFGKASQKK
;
A
#
# COMPACT_ATOMS: atom_id res chain seq x y z
N MET A 1 -13.93 9.01 12.17
CA MET A 1 -13.44 7.72 11.65
C MET A 1 -13.61 7.74 10.14
N PRO A 2 -12.54 7.96 9.39
CA PRO A 2 -12.58 7.84 7.94
C PRO A 2 -12.88 6.39 7.53
N ASN A 3 -13.61 6.23 6.43
CA ASN A 3 -14.03 4.95 5.88
C ASN A 3 -13.24 4.66 4.61
N TYR A 4 -12.53 3.54 4.61
CA TYR A 4 -11.73 3.07 3.47
C TYR A 4 -12.17 1.65 3.12
N GLY A 5 -12.55 1.42 1.86
CA GLY A 5 -12.99 0.09 1.40
C GLY A 5 -14.15 -0.55 2.18
N GLY A 6 -15.01 0.25 2.83
CA GLY A 6 -16.13 -0.21 3.65
C GLY A 6 -15.77 -0.56 5.10
N LYS A 7 -14.54 -0.28 5.55
CA LYS A 7 -14.13 -0.39 6.95
C LYS A 7 -13.85 0.99 7.53
N GLU A 8 -14.28 1.19 8.77
CA GLU A 8 -13.93 2.37 9.55
C GLU A 8 -12.59 2.14 10.23
N TYR A 9 -11.67 3.06 10.02
CA TYR A 9 -10.37 3.07 10.69
C TYR A 9 -10.33 4.26 11.67
N THR A 10 -9.62 4.08 12.77
CA THR A 10 -9.33 5.20 13.68
C THR A 10 -8.33 6.15 13.05
N ASP A 11 -8.37 7.43 13.45
CA ASP A 11 -7.39 8.42 12.97
C ASP A 11 -5.94 8.00 13.29
N GLU A 12 -5.74 7.21 14.37
CA GLU A 12 -4.46 6.63 14.74
C GLU A 12 -4.01 5.53 13.76
N GLU A 13 -4.87 4.56 13.46
CA GLU A 13 -4.57 3.51 12.47
C GLU A 13 -4.29 4.11 11.09
N VAL A 14 -5.13 5.05 10.65
CA VAL A 14 -4.94 5.72 9.35
C VAL A 14 -3.61 6.42 9.31
N LYS A 15 -3.21 7.08 10.40
CA LYS A 15 -1.92 7.76 10.48
C LYS A 15 -0.75 6.79 10.39
N GLU A 16 -0.82 5.62 11.02
CA GLU A 16 0.22 4.58 10.87
C GLU A 16 0.32 4.10 9.42
N TRP A 17 -0.82 3.82 8.78
CA TRP A 17 -0.85 3.40 7.39
C TRP A 17 -0.40 4.50 6.43
N GLN A 18 -0.75 5.75 6.73
CA GLN A 18 -0.39 6.92 5.94
C GLN A 18 1.10 7.21 6.05
N ASP A 19 1.71 7.07 7.23
CA ASP A 19 3.17 7.21 7.40
C ASP A 19 3.92 6.13 6.61
N LEU A 20 3.44 4.88 6.66
CA LEU A 20 4.01 3.80 5.87
C LEU A 20 3.84 4.05 4.37
N PHE A 21 2.67 4.53 3.95
CA PHE A 21 2.39 4.86 2.56
C PHE A 21 3.26 6.02 2.05
N ASP A 22 3.38 7.14 2.78
CA ASP A 22 4.25 8.27 2.41
C ASP A 22 5.72 7.84 2.37
N LYS A 23 6.11 6.84 3.17
CA LYS A 23 7.46 6.28 3.17
C LYS A 23 7.75 5.38 1.96
N ILE A 24 6.73 4.81 1.34
CA ILE A 24 6.83 4.06 0.09
C ILE A 24 6.68 5.00 -1.10
N ASN A 25 5.64 5.86 -1.10
CA ASN A 25 5.37 6.93 -2.06
C ASN A 25 6.35 8.10 -1.86
N THR A 26 7.63 7.77 -1.94
CA THR A 26 8.77 8.70 -1.97
C THR A 26 9.27 8.90 -3.39
N GLY A 27 8.62 8.26 -4.37
CA GLY A 27 8.99 8.29 -5.77
C GLY A 27 8.77 9.65 -6.41
N LYS A 28 9.17 9.72 -7.69
CA LYS A 28 9.18 10.96 -8.48
C LYS A 28 7.81 11.60 -8.65
N LYS A 29 6.72 10.88 -8.37
CA LYS A 29 5.35 11.36 -8.41
C LYS A 29 4.74 11.20 -7.03
N LYS A 30 4.59 12.33 -6.32
CA LYS A 30 3.83 12.35 -5.07
C LYS A 30 2.32 12.39 -5.37
N ASP A 31 1.82 11.35 -6.03
CA ASP A 31 0.46 11.29 -6.57
C ASP A 31 -0.53 10.54 -5.67
N ASN A 32 -0.09 10.10 -4.47
CA ASN A 32 -0.89 9.29 -3.53
C ASN A 32 -1.31 7.93 -4.12
N ILE A 33 -0.54 7.43 -5.08
CA ILE A 33 -0.74 6.14 -5.73
C ILE A 33 0.59 5.42 -5.71
N LEU A 34 0.60 4.14 -5.31
CA LEU A 34 1.79 3.33 -5.35
C LEU A 34 1.85 2.59 -6.67
N ASP A 35 2.87 2.91 -7.45
CA ASP A 35 3.23 2.13 -8.62
C ASP A 35 4.27 1.04 -8.29
N GLU A 36 4.50 0.16 -9.26
CA GLU A 36 5.45 -0.95 -9.15
C GLU A 36 6.88 -0.46 -8.87
N ASP A 37 7.30 0.64 -9.50
CA ASP A 37 8.65 1.19 -9.40
C ASP A 37 8.88 1.71 -7.98
N GLU A 38 7.92 2.44 -7.41
CA GLU A 38 7.97 2.97 -6.04
C GLU A 38 8.03 1.86 -4.99
N TYR A 39 7.26 0.78 -5.18
CA TYR A 39 7.28 -0.34 -4.26
C TYR A 39 8.61 -1.10 -4.28
N LEU A 40 9.18 -1.28 -5.48
CA LEU A 40 10.51 -1.87 -5.66
C LEU A 40 11.58 -1.04 -4.98
N GLU A 41 11.61 0.28 -5.24
CA GLU A 41 12.56 1.20 -4.60
C GLU A 41 12.45 1.15 -3.08
N PHE A 42 11.22 1.14 -2.53
CA PHE A 42 11.01 1.04 -1.09
C PHE A 42 11.55 -0.27 -0.50
N ARG A 43 11.25 -1.42 -1.13
CA ARG A 43 11.72 -2.70 -0.62
C ARG A 43 13.24 -2.85 -0.74
N GLU A 44 13.82 -2.37 -1.84
CA GLU A 44 15.28 -2.31 -2.01
C GLU A 44 15.91 -1.42 -0.93
N SER A 45 15.29 -0.28 -0.61
CA SER A 45 15.69 0.63 0.46
C SER A 45 15.56 0.02 1.87
N GLN A 46 14.61 -0.90 2.07
CA GLN A 46 14.50 -1.69 3.31
C GLN A 46 15.43 -2.92 3.32
N GLY A 47 16.18 -3.19 2.24
CA GLY A 47 17.07 -4.34 2.11
C GLY A 47 16.35 -5.68 1.99
N LEU A 48 15.08 -5.65 1.56
CA LEU A 48 14.28 -6.86 1.29
C LEU A 48 14.47 -7.22 -0.18
N GLU A 49 14.89 -8.45 -0.47
CA GLU A 49 14.88 -8.98 -1.85
C GLU A 49 13.44 -8.94 -2.39
N VAL A 50 13.25 -8.26 -3.51
CA VAL A 50 11.95 -8.17 -4.14
C VAL A 50 11.82 -9.31 -5.13
N ASP A 51 10.99 -10.29 -4.78
CA ASP A 51 10.49 -11.22 -5.79
C ASP A 51 9.40 -10.50 -6.59
N TYR A 52 9.71 -10.19 -7.84
CA TYR A 52 8.80 -9.52 -8.76
C TYR A 52 7.49 -10.32 -8.95
N GLY A 53 7.56 -11.66 -8.84
CA GLY A 53 6.40 -12.53 -8.91
C GLY A 53 5.49 -12.40 -7.69
N GLU A 54 6.06 -12.42 -6.48
CA GLU A 54 5.31 -12.16 -5.25
C GLU A 54 4.74 -10.75 -5.24
N PHE A 55 5.50 -9.75 -5.69
CA PHE A 55 4.98 -8.40 -5.83
C PHE A 55 3.80 -8.35 -6.79
N GLU A 56 3.91 -8.88 -8.01
CA GLU A 56 2.81 -8.85 -8.98
C GLU A 56 1.55 -9.54 -8.44
N GLN A 57 1.72 -10.63 -7.66
CA GLN A 57 0.60 -11.31 -7.00
C GLN A 57 -0.03 -10.45 -5.90
N ILE A 58 0.77 -9.91 -4.98
CA ILE A 58 0.27 -9.05 -3.89
C ILE A 58 -0.34 -7.77 -4.48
N PHE A 59 0.29 -7.20 -5.51
CA PHE A 59 -0.17 -6.03 -6.22
C PHE A 59 -1.50 -6.29 -6.89
N LYS A 60 -1.68 -7.41 -7.63
CA LYS A 60 -2.99 -7.82 -8.16
C LYS A 60 -4.04 -8.08 -7.09
N GLU A 61 -3.66 -8.54 -5.90
CA GLU A 61 -4.61 -8.69 -4.79
C GLU A 61 -5.04 -7.33 -4.19
N MET A 62 -4.17 -6.32 -4.27
CA MET A 62 -4.42 -4.95 -3.82
C MET A 62 -5.17 -4.10 -4.86
N ASP A 63 -4.75 -4.19 -6.12
CA ASP A 63 -5.26 -3.52 -7.32
C ASP A 63 -6.61 -4.13 -7.72
N LYS A 64 -7.66 -3.75 -6.99
CA LYS A 64 -9.01 -4.29 -7.16
C LYS A 64 -9.72 -3.70 -8.38
N ASN A 65 -9.38 -2.46 -8.70
CA ASN A 65 -9.82 -1.76 -9.90
C ASN A 65 -9.06 -2.21 -11.16
N GLY A 66 -7.88 -2.83 -11.02
CA GLY A 66 -7.09 -3.36 -12.13
C GLY A 66 -6.47 -2.26 -12.97
N ASP A 67 -6.23 -1.07 -12.39
CA ASP A 67 -5.65 0.07 -13.09
C ASP A 67 -4.13 0.08 -13.08
N GLY A 68 -3.51 -0.91 -12.40
CA GLY A 68 -2.08 -1.02 -12.29
C GLY A 68 -1.48 -0.04 -11.28
N GLN A 69 -2.29 0.57 -10.40
CA GLN A 69 -1.84 1.53 -9.40
C GLN A 69 -2.59 1.32 -8.08
N VAL A 70 -1.87 1.24 -6.96
CA VAL A 70 -2.52 1.03 -5.66
C VAL A 70 -2.75 2.36 -4.98
N THR A 71 -3.99 2.80 -4.89
CA THR A 71 -4.34 4.01 -4.14
C THR A 71 -4.20 3.81 -2.62
N PHE A 72 -4.09 4.90 -1.85
CA PHE A 72 -4.08 4.80 -0.39
C PHE A 72 -5.27 4.01 0.19
N ASP A 73 -6.47 4.14 -0.41
CA ASP A 73 -7.67 3.39 -0.01
C ASP A 73 -7.48 1.88 -0.21
N GLU A 74 -6.92 1.47 -1.34
CA GLU A 74 -6.65 0.06 -1.65
C GLU A 74 -5.54 -0.52 -0.79
N PHE A 75 -4.51 0.29 -0.51
CA PHE A 75 -3.42 -0.04 0.39
C PHE A 75 -3.92 -0.31 1.81
N ILE A 76 -4.61 0.66 2.43
CA ILE A 76 -5.11 0.50 3.81
C ILE A 76 -6.19 -0.58 3.91
N ASN A 77 -7.00 -0.75 2.88
CA ASN A 77 -8.00 -1.82 2.84
C ASN A 77 -7.33 -3.21 2.81
N THR A 78 -6.19 -3.36 2.13
CA THR A 78 -5.49 -4.64 2.03
C THR A 78 -4.56 -4.90 3.21
N PHE A 79 -3.65 -3.97 3.51
CA PHE A 79 -2.71 -4.11 4.62
C PHE A 79 -3.39 -3.97 5.99
N GLY A 80 -4.36 -3.06 6.13
CA GLY A 80 -5.18 -2.95 7.34
C GLY A 80 -6.00 -4.21 7.61
N LYS A 81 -6.48 -4.91 6.57
CA LYS A 81 -7.10 -6.24 6.72
C LYS A 81 -6.11 -7.31 7.14
N ALA A 82 -4.87 -7.27 6.65
CA ALA A 82 -3.84 -8.24 7.02
C ALA A 82 -3.42 -8.09 8.50
N SER A 83 -3.36 -6.86 9.02
CA SER A 83 -3.01 -6.60 10.43
C SER A 83 -4.07 -7.06 11.45
N GLN A 84 -5.37 -7.03 11.08
CA GLN A 84 -6.47 -7.46 11.98
C GLN A 84 -6.70 -8.98 12.04
N LYS A 85 -6.00 -9.79 11.22
CA LYS A 85 -6.01 -11.26 11.36
C LYS A 85 -4.92 -11.69 12.34
N LYS A 86 -5.18 -11.58 13.63
CA LYS A 86 -4.44 -12.30 14.67
C LYS A 86 -5.37 -12.81 15.76
#